data_AF-A0A0E4C872-F1
#
_entry.id   AF-A0A0E4C872-F1
#
_cell.length_a   1.000
_cell.length_b   1.000
_cell.length_c   1.000
_cell.angle_alpha   90.00
_cell.angle_beta   90.00
_cell.angle_gamma   90.00
#
_symmetry.space_group_name_H-M   'P 1'
#
loop_
_entity.id
_entity.type
_entity.pdbx_description
1 polymer ?
#
loop_
_entity_poly.entity_id
_entity_poly.type
_entity_poly.pdbx_seq_one_letter_code
_entity_poly.pdbx_strand_id
1 'polypeptide(L)'
;MYPPCLVMPIFRRNGRCTSKHRLLCVLAALIRTQAERTQRMKIQWKFADGTTSEVEVNEEIGNYITASRREESNLARKERYHCYSLDAIDFEGLEYAAKTTPEIELTRKEDATQIKSALDKLSETQKRRLLMLADGLSINEIARIENIAPNAAWKSIEGAKKKFKKHFELGV
;
A
#
# COMPACT_ATOMS: atom_id res chain seq x y z
N MET A 1 -32.58 -15.06 -1.10
CA MET A 1 -32.92 -15.88 -2.28
C MET A 1 -31.73 -16.80 -2.55
N TYR A 2 -31.86 -18.06 -2.14
CA TYR A 2 -30.85 -19.11 -2.38
C TYR A 2 -31.03 -19.68 -3.80
N PRO A 3 -29.95 -20.06 -4.51
CA PRO A 3 -30.10 -20.82 -5.75
C PRO A 3 -30.36 -22.31 -5.46
N PRO A 4 -31.04 -23.01 -6.37
CA PRO A 4 -31.62 -24.32 -6.12
C PRO A 4 -30.60 -25.46 -6.19
N CYS A 5 -30.86 -26.46 -5.34
CA CYS A 5 -30.16 -27.73 -5.24
C CYS A 5 -30.14 -28.47 -6.59
N LEU A 6 -28.98 -28.54 -7.23
CA LEU A 6 -28.72 -29.49 -8.31
C LEU A 6 -28.59 -30.89 -7.70
N VAL A 7 -29.63 -31.68 -7.90
CA VAL A 7 -29.69 -33.10 -7.58
C VAL A 7 -28.61 -33.81 -8.39
N MET A 8 -27.56 -34.29 -7.73
CA MET A 8 -26.54 -35.13 -8.37
C MET A 8 -27.16 -36.50 -8.72
N PRO A 9 -26.91 -37.05 -9.91
CA PRO A 9 -27.30 -38.42 -10.20
C PRO A 9 -26.47 -39.38 -9.36
N ILE A 10 -27.17 -40.17 -8.54
CA ILE A 10 -26.63 -41.29 -7.79
C ILE A 10 -26.10 -42.32 -8.79
N PHE A 11 -24.78 -42.37 -8.96
CA PHE A 11 -24.13 -43.41 -9.74
C PHE A 11 -24.21 -44.72 -8.95
N ARG A 12 -25.25 -45.52 -9.23
CA ARG A 12 -25.48 -46.86 -8.67
C ARG A 12 -24.25 -47.74 -8.94
N ARG A 13 -23.44 -47.95 -7.89
CA ARG A 13 -22.33 -48.91 -7.90
C ARG A 13 -22.89 -50.33 -7.86
N ASN A 14 -23.11 -50.95 -9.00
CA ASN A 14 -23.29 -52.41 -9.08
C ASN A 14 -22.39 -52.97 -10.18
N GLY A 15 -21.31 -53.64 -9.77
CA GLY A 15 -20.42 -54.36 -10.68
C GLY A 15 -18.99 -54.43 -10.14
N ARG A 16 -18.53 -55.64 -9.86
CA ARG A 16 -17.23 -56.01 -9.27
C ARG A 16 -16.08 -55.14 -9.80
N CYS A 17 -15.47 -54.37 -8.90
CA CYS A 17 -14.27 -53.59 -9.18
C CYS A 17 -13.08 -54.55 -9.30
N THR A 18 -12.87 -55.10 -10.50
CA THR A 18 -11.61 -55.78 -10.83
C THR A 18 -10.50 -54.73 -10.74
N SER A 19 -9.36 -55.06 -10.11
CA SER A 19 -8.20 -54.16 -9.95
C SER A 19 -7.83 -53.40 -11.24
N LYS A 20 -8.06 -54.04 -12.40
CA LYS A 20 -7.88 -53.49 -13.74
C LYS A 20 -8.73 -52.25 -14.05
N HIS A 21 -9.98 -52.16 -13.60
CA HIS A 21 -10.85 -50.99 -13.84
C HIS A 21 -10.42 -49.77 -13.02
N ARG A 22 -9.94 -49.97 -11.77
CA ARG A 22 -9.42 -48.90 -10.92
C ARG A 22 -8.12 -48.34 -11.50
N LEU A 23 -7.26 -49.21 -12.03
CA LEU A 23 -6.05 -48.81 -12.77
C LEU A 23 -6.40 -48.03 -14.04
N LEU A 24 -7.40 -48.48 -14.81
CA LEU A 24 -7.80 -47.84 -16.07
C LEU A 24 -8.36 -46.44 -15.85
N CYS A 25 -9.16 -46.23 -14.79
CA CYS A 25 -9.66 -44.91 -14.43
C CYS A 25 -8.55 -43.96 -13.97
N VAL A 26 -7.55 -44.45 -13.21
CA VAL A 26 -6.39 -43.65 -12.80
C VAL A 26 -5.51 -43.31 -14.00
N LEU A 27 -5.27 -44.27 -14.89
CA LEU A 27 -4.53 -44.03 -16.14
C LEU A 27 -5.25 -43.01 -17.03
N ALA A 28 -6.57 -43.13 -17.18
CA ALA A 28 -7.36 -42.19 -17.98
C ALA A 28 -7.36 -40.78 -17.38
N ALA A 29 -7.37 -40.64 -16.04
CA ALA A 29 -7.22 -39.35 -15.38
C ALA A 29 -5.82 -38.76 -15.58
N LEU A 30 -4.77 -39.58 -15.48
CA LEU A 30 -3.38 -39.17 -15.75
C LEU A 30 -3.20 -38.74 -17.21
N ILE A 31 -3.79 -39.45 -18.17
CA ILE A 31 -3.75 -39.11 -19.60
C ILE A 31 -4.50 -37.80 -19.87
N ARG A 32 -5.65 -37.55 -19.23
CA ARG A 32 -6.36 -36.26 -19.34
C ARG A 32 -5.54 -35.10 -18.78
N THR A 33 -4.87 -35.29 -17.63
CA THR A 33 -3.96 -34.27 -17.07
C THR A 33 -2.71 -34.02 -17.92
N GLN A 34 -2.27 -35.00 -18.72
CA GLN A 34 -1.14 -34.85 -19.65
C GLN A 34 -1.57 -34.08 -20.91
N ALA A 35 -2.79 -34.30 -21.40
CA ALA A 35 -3.33 -33.60 -22.57
C ALA A 35 -3.67 -32.12 -22.28
N GLU A 36 -4.16 -31.81 -21.08
CA GLU A 36 -4.37 -30.43 -20.61
C GLU A 36 -3.04 -29.69 -20.38
N ARG A 37 -1.92 -30.41 -20.17
CA ARG A 37 -0.57 -29.82 -20.05
C ARG A 37 0.09 -29.45 -21.37
N THR A 38 -0.47 -29.87 -22.50
CA THR A 38 0.11 -29.62 -23.83
C THR A 38 -0.75 -28.69 -24.67
N GLN A 39 -1.27 -27.62 -24.07
CA GLN A 39 -1.92 -26.57 -24.83
C GLN A 39 -0.83 -25.69 -25.45
N ARG A 40 -0.62 -25.86 -26.75
CA ARG A 40 0.39 -25.13 -27.53
C ARG A 40 -0.25 -23.89 -28.13
N MET A 41 0.31 -22.72 -27.84
CA MET A 41 -0.07 -21.45 -28.45
C MET A 41 1.01 -20.97 -29.41
N LYS A 42 0.58 -20.34 -30.51
CA LYS A 42 1.49 -19.76 -31.50
C LYS A 42 1.73 -18.29 -31.18
N ILE A 43 2.98 -17.90 -31.03
CA ILE A 43 3.38 -16.50 -30.84
C ILE A 43 4.26 -16.07 -32.00
N GLN A 44 4.01 -14.87 -32.50
CA GLN A 44 4.92 -14.19 -33.42
C GLN A 44 6.14 -13.66 -32.63
N TRP A 45 7.30 -14.18 -32.99
CA TRP A 45 8.58 -13.76 -32.45
C TRP A 45 9.34 -12.94 -33.49
N LYS A 46 9.84 -11.76 -33.11
CA LYS A 46 10.68 -10.92 -33.97
C LYS A 46 12.14 -11.13 -33.57
N PHE A 47 12.96 -11.62 -34.49
CA PHE A 47 14.41 -11.72 -34.28
C PHE A 47 15.08 -10.34 -34.38
N ALA A 48 16.29 -10.23 -33.83
CA ALA A 48 17.10 -9.02 -33.94
C ALA A 48 17.41 -8.65 -35.41
N ASP A 49 17.44 -9.65 -36.30
CA ASP A 49 17.64 -9.49 -37.75
C ASP A 49 16.38 -8.99 -38.49
N GLY A 50 15.28 -8.70 -37.77
CA GLY A 50 14.02 -8.19 -38.33
C GLY A 50 13.09 -9.26 -38.92
N THR A 51 13.53 -10.52 -38.97
CA THR A 51 12.70 -11.64 -39.45
C THR A 51 11.69 -12.06 -38.37
N THR A 52 10.45 -12.35 -38.77
CA THR A 52 9.39 -12.80 -37.85
C THR A 52 9.11 -14.29 -38.04
N SER A 53 9.14 -15.07 -36.97
CA SER A 53 8.81 -16.50 -37.00
C SER A 53 7.59 -16.82 -36.13
N GLU A 54 6.84 -17.84 -36.55
CA GLU A 54 5.78 -18.44 -35.75
C GLU A 54 6.38 -19.54 -34.88
N VAL A 55 6.42 -19.32 -33.57
CA VAL A 55 6.94 -20.29 -32.61
C VAL A 55 5.77 -20.90 -31.82
N GLU A 56 5.71 -22.22 -31.79
CA GLU A 56 4.75 -22.97 -30.96
C GLU A 56 5.31 -23.10 -29.53
N VAL A 57 4.67 -22.42 -28.58
CA VAL A 57 5.09 -22.33 -27.19
C VAL A 57 3.99 -22.93 -26.29
N ASN A 58 4.36 -23.40 -25.10
CA ASN A 58 3.39 -23.77 -24.07
C ASN A 58 2.55 -22.54 -23.66
N GLU A 59 1.25 -22.75 -23.38
CA GLU A 59 0.29 -21.71 -23.00
C GLU A 59 0.74 -20.88 -21.79
N GLU A 60 1.34 -21.49 -20.76
CA GLU A 60 1.86 -20.78 -19.59
C GLU A 60 2.90 -19.71 -19.98
N ILE A 61 3.86 -20.10 -20.81
CA ILE A 61 4.95 -19.23 -21.26
C ILE A 61 4.41 -18.16 -22.21
N GLY A 62 3.48 -18.51 -23.08
CA GLY A 62 2.97 -17.54 -24.02
C GLY A 62 1.99 -16.53 -23.43
N ASN A 63 1.24 -16.92 -22.38
CA ASN A 63 0.49 -15.99 -21.55
C ASN A 63 1.42 -15.02 -20.82
N TYR A 64 2.54 -15.52 -20.29
CA TYR A 64 3.58 -14.68 -19.67
C TYR A 64 4.17 -13.65 -20.66
N ILE A 65 4.56 -14.09 -21.86
CA ILE A 65 5.10 -13.18 -22.91
C ILE A 65 4.06 -12.12 -23.31
N THR A 66 2.78 -12.51 -23.43
CA THR A 66 1.71 -11.59 -23.79
C THR A 66 1.44 -10.57 -22.69
N ALA A 67 1.45 -10.99 -21.42
CA ALA A 67 1.32 -10.11 -20.26
C ALA A 67 2.49 -9.12 -20.17
N SER A 68 3.73 -9.60 -20.33
CA SER A 68 4.94 -8.77 -20.34
C SER A 68 4.89 -7.69 -21.43
N ARG A 69 4.54 -8.04 -22.68
CA ARG A 69 4.37 -7.06 -23.77
C ARG A 69 3.27 -6.03 -23.47
N ARG A 70 2.20 -6.44 -22.79
CA ARG A 70 1.12 -5.54 -22.37
C ARG A 70 1.62 -4.56 -21.30
N GLU A 71 2.41 -5.03 -20.34
CA GLU A 71 3.03 -4.19 -19.32
C GLU A 71 4.01 -3.20 -19.92
N GLU A 72 4.89 -3.62 -20.83
CA GLU A 72 5.81 -2.74 -21.56
C GLU A 72 5.04 -1.65 -22.32
N SER A 73 3.97 -2.02 -23.04
CA SER A 73 3.13 -1.05 -23.74
C SER A 73 2.42 -0.10 -22.78
N ASN A 74 1.94 -0.58 -21.62
CA ASN A 74 1.34 0.25 -20.60
C ASN A 74 2.36 1.24 -20.00
N LEU A 75 3.58 0.78 -19.73
CA LEU A 75 4.67 1.59 -19.22
C LEU A 75 5.04 2.67 -20.23
N ALA A 76 5.27 2.33 -21.50
CA ALA A 76 5.56 3.30 -22.56
C ALA A 76 4.44 4.36 -22.70
N ARG A 77 3.16 3.97 -22.51
CA ARG A 77 2.06 4.94 -22.47
C ARG A 77 2.10 5.87 -21.26
N LYS A 78 2.50 5.36 -20.08
CA LYS A 78 2.69 6.17 -18.87
C LYS A 78 3.88 7.11 -19.03
N GLU A 79 5.00 6.62 -19.56
CA GLU A 79 6.25 7.38 -19.76
C GLU A 79 6.06 8.60 -20.67
N ARG A 80 5.14 8.54 -21.65
CA ARG A 80 4.76 9.73 -22.45
C ARG A 80 4.28 10.92 -21.62
N TYR A 81 3.72 10.67 -20.44
CA TYR A 81 3.26 11.72 -19.53
C TYR A 81 4.31 12.10 -18.48
N HIS A 82 5.48 11.45 -18.50
CA HIS A 82 6.58 11.70 -17.56
C HIS A 82 7.78 12.39 -18.22
N CYS A 83 7.85 12.42 -19.56
CA CYS A 83 8.83 13.24 -20.28
C CYS A 83 8.34 14.70 -20.34
N TYR A 84 8.83 15.52 -19.42
CA TYR A 84 8.66 16.97 -19.43
C TYR A 84 9.89 17.61 -20.10
N SER A 85 9.70 18.43 -21.13
CA SER A 85 10.80 19.13 -21.81
C SER A 85 11.35 20.24 -20.93
N LEU A 86 12.68 20.40 -20.86
CA LEU A 86 13.31 21.50 -20.12
C LEU A 86 12.86 22.88 -20.63
N ASP A 87 12.56 22.99 -21.92
CA ASP A 87 12.04 24.22 -22.54
C ASP A 87 10.63 24.61 -22.06
N ALA A 88 9.91 23.68 -21.41
CA ALA A 88 8.60 23.96 -20.82
C ALA A 88 8.70 24.48 -19.37
N ILE A 89 9.90 24.57 -18.80
CA ILE A 89 10.14 25.10 -17.46
C ILE A 89 10.31 26.61 -17.53
N ASP A 90 9.50 27.35 -16.77
CA ASP A 90 9.62 28.80 -16.64
C ASP A 90 10.89 29.20 -15.87
N PHE A 91 11.58 30.24 -16.33
CA PHE A 91 12.70 30.84 -15.61
C PHE A 91 12.20 31.40 -14.26
N GLU A 92 12.82 30.96 -13.16
CA GLU A 92 12.37 31.24 -11.77
C GLU A 92 10.96 30.70 -11.42
N GLY A 93 10.49 29.69 -12.15
CA GLY A 93 9.25 28.98 -11.85
C GLY A 93 9.28 28.22 -10.51
N LEU A 94 8.12 27.65 -10.14
CA LEU A 94 7.94 26.90 -8.89
C LEU A 94 8.93 25.73 -8.72
N GLU A 95 9.43 25.17 -9.82
CA GLU A 95 10.43 24.10 -9.81
C GLU A 95 11.78 24.55 -9.24
N TYR A 96 12.10 25.85 -9.36
CA TYR A 96 13.30 26.47 -8.80
C TYR A 96 13.06 27.06 -7.42
N ALA A 97 11.82 27.10 -6.94
CA ALA A 97 11.51 27.66 -5.63
C ALA A 97 12.14 26.81 -4.52
N ALA A 98 12.99 27.44 -3.71
CA ALA A 98 13.53 26.80 -2.52
C ALA A 98 12.38 26.50 -1.55
N LYS A 99 12.19 25.21 -1.20
CA LYS A 99 11.16 24.78 -0.23
C LYS A 99 11.29 25.44 1.14
N THR A 100 12.46 25.98 1.46
CA THR A 100 12.74 26.66 2.71
C THR A 100 13.67 27.82 2.40
N THR A 101 13.19 29.04 2.63
CA THR A 101 13.98 30.26 2.56
C THR A 101 14.61 30.54 3.93
N PRO A 102 15.72 31.30 4.00
CA PRO A 102 16.34 31.67 5.27
C PRO A 102 15.36 32.39 6.22
N GLU A 103 14.40 33.14 5.66
CA GLU A 103 13.33 33.78 6.43
C GLU A 103 12.42 32.75 7.12
N ILE A 104 12.00 31.69 6.40
CA ILE A 104 11.21 30.59 6.97
C ILE A 104 11.98 29.90 8.10
N GLU A 105 13.29 29.70 7.95
CA GLU A 105 14.11 29.12 9.01
C GLU A 105 14.20 30.00 10.24
N LEU A 106 14.30 31.32 10.03
CA LEU A 106 14.33 32.29 11.12
C LEU A 106 12.99 32.27 11.88
N THR A 107 11.86 32.35 11.18
CA THR A 107 10.52 32.26 11.80
C THR A 107 10.35 30.95 12.56
N ARG A 108 10.78 29.81 11.99
CA ARG A 108 10.75 28.51 12.69
C ARG A 108 11.58 28.52 13.99
N LYS A 109 12.73 29.19 14.00
CA LYS A 109 13.57 29.33 15.21
C LYS A 109 12.85 30.18 16.26
N GLU A 110 12.29 31.31 15.85
CA GLU A 110 11.52 32.19 16.73
C GLU A 110 10.31 31.45 17.34
N ASP A 111 9.52 30.78 16.50
CA ASP A 111 8.39 29.94 16.92
C ASP A 111 8.84 28.86 17.92
N ALA A 112 9.95 28.16 17.64
CA ALA A 112 10.48 27.15 18.53
C ALA A 112 10.91 27.73 19.89
N THR A 113 11.52 28.93 19.91
CA THR A 113 11.86 29.61 21.16
C THR A 113 10.62 30.04 21.94
N GLN A 114 9.59 30.54 21.26
CA GLN A 114 8.33 30.93 21.88
C GLN A 114 7.62 29.72 22.48
N ILE A 115 7.51 28.62 21.72
CA ILE A 115 6.94 27.35 22.18
C ILE A 115 7.69 26.83 23.41
N LYS A 116 9.03 26.83 23.37
CA LYS A 116 9.86 26.40 24.50
C LYS A 116 9.60 27.24 25.74
N SER A 117 9.60 28.56 25.61
CA SER A 117 9.34 29.47 26.73
C SER A 117 7.94 29.28 27.34
N ALA A 118 6.94 28.98 26.51
CA ALA A 118 5.59 28.69 26.97
C ALA A 118 5.51 27.33 27.70
N LEU A 119 6.22 26.31 27.20
CA LEU A 119 6.30 24.99 27.84
C LEU A 119 7.05 25.03 29.19
N ASP A 120 8.08 25.87 29.32
CA ASP A 120 8.86 25.97 30.56
C ASP A 120 8.08 26.62 31.71
N LYS A 121 6.97 27.31 31.41
CA LYS A 121 6.03 27.82 32.43
C LYS A 121 5.02 26.78 32.93
N LEU A 122 4.94 25.61 32.30
CA LEU A 122 4.09 24.51 32.77
C LEU A 122 4.79 23.71 33.87
N SER A 123 3.99 23.05 34.72
CA SER A 123 4.54 22.05 35.64
C SER A 123 5.01 20.80 34.88
N GLU A 124 5.99 20.09 35.42
CA GLU A 124 6.58 18.92 34.77
C GLU A 124 5.54 17.86 34.40
N THR A 125 4.58 17.59 35.29
CA THR A 125 3.47 16.65 35.04
C THR A 125 2.56 17.14 33.91
N GLN A 126 2.31 18.45 33.83
CA GLN A 126 1.50 19.04 32.76
C GLN A 126 2.22 18.97 31.41
N LYS A 127 3.53 19.27 31.39
CA LYS A 127 4.39 19.22 30.21
C LYS A 127 4.48 17.80 29.66
N ARG A 128 4.76 16.80 30.51
CA ARG A 128 4.82 15.38 30.12
C ARG A 128 3.54 14.89 29.45
N ARG A 129 2.37 15.16 30.05
CA ARG A 129 1.08 14.75 29.49
C ARG A 129 0.75 15.45 28.17
N LEU A 130 1.14 16.72 28.04
CA LEU A 130 0.93 17.49 26.81
C LEU A 130 1.80 16.95 25.67
N LEU A 131 3.05 16.57 25.95
CA LEU A 131 3.96 15.93 24.99
C LEU A 131 3.42 14.57 24.54
N MET A 132 2.99 13.72 25.48
CA MET A 132 2.34 12.44 25.14
C MET A 132 1.10 12.61 24.24
N LEU A 133 0.32 13.66 24.47
CA LEU A 133 -0.83 13.99 23.62
C LEU A 133 -0.38 14.46 22.22
N ALA A 134 0.72 15.20 22.12
CA ALA A 134 1.29 15.62 20.84
C ALA A 134 1.86 14.45 20.04
N ASP A 135 2.37 13.41 20.72
CA ASP A 135 2.81 12.14 20.13
C ASP A 135 1.63 11.28 19.63
N GLY A 136 0.38 11.72 19.83
CA GLY A 136 -0.83 11.06 19.32
C GLY A 136 -1.50 10.10 20.30
N LEU A 137 -1.06 10.02 21.56
CA LEU A 137 -1.70 9.17 22.57
C LEU A 137 -3.04 9.74 23.03
N SER A 138 -4.02 8.87 23.24
CA SER A 138 -5.31 9.25 23.81
C SER A 138 -5.21 9.53 25.31
N ILE A 139 -6.14 10.33 25.84
CA ILE A 139 -6.20 10.67 27.27
C ILE A 139 -6.32 9.41 28.15
N ASN A 140 -7.01 8.39 27.66
CA ASN A 140 -7.18 7.12 28.35
C ASN A 140 -5.87 6.30 28.38
N GLU A 141 -5.09 6.33 27.30
CA GLU A 141 -3.78 5.67 27.26
C GLU A 141 -2.78 6.38 28.18
N ILE A 142 -2.76 7.71 28.18
CA ILE A 142 -1.94 8.51 29.11
C ILE A 142 -2.29 8.19 30.56
N ALA A 143 -3.59 8.09 30.88
CA ALA A 143 -4.05 7.71 32.20
C ALA A 143 -3.60 6.30 32.62
N ARG A 144 -3.59 5.33 31.69
CA ARG A 144 -3.06 3.97 31.95
C ARG A 144 -1.54 3.98 32.16
N ILE A 145 -0.79 4.70 31.34
CA ILE A 145 0.68 4.82 31.44
C ILE A 145 1.06 5.40 32.81
N GLU A 146 0.36 6.43 33.25
CA GLU A 146 0.65 7.09 34.53
C GLU A 146 -0.08 6.49 35.74
N ASN A 147 -0.90 5.44 35.54
CA ASN A 147 -1.74 4.81 36.56
C ASN A 147 -2.64 5.80 37.32
N ILE A 148 -3.30 6.69 36.59
CA ILE A 148 -4.15 7.76 37.14
C ILE A 148 -5.57 7.64 36.58
N ALA A 149 -6.55 8.15 37.33
CA ALA A 149 -7.93 8.18 36.83
C ALA A 149 -8.03 9.02 35.52
N PRO A 150 -8.78 8.56 34.50
CA PRO A 150 -8.93 9.27 33.22
C PRO A 150 -9.37 10.73 33.38
N ASN A 151 -10.28 10.98 34.33
CA ASN A 151 -10.78 12.34 34.62
C ASN A 151 -9.68 13.27 35.16
N ALA A 152 -8.72 12.75 35.93
CA ALA A 152 -7.62 13.54 36.48
C ALA A 152 -6.59 13.87 35.38
N ALA A 153 -6.31 12.92 34.48
CA ALA A 153 -5.48 13.17 33.30
C ALA A 153 -6.11 14.25 32.39
N TRP A 154 -7.41 14.14 32.12
CA TRP A 154 -8.17 15.12 31.34
C TRP A 154 -8.08 16.54 31.93
N LYS A 155 -8.40 16.70 33.22
CA LYS A 155 -8.34 18.01 33.92
C LYS A 155 -6.94 18.62 33.87
N SER A 156 -5.91 17.79 34.03
CA SER A 156 -4.52 18.25 33.97
C SER A 156 -4.14 18.75 32.58
N ILE A 157 -4.52 18.02 31.53
CA ILE A 157 -4.26 18.38 30.13
C ILE A 157 -5.02 19.66 29.77
N GLU A 158 -6.29 19.78 30.16
CA GLU A 158 -7.07 20.97 29.89
C GLU A 158 -6.50 22.21 30.60
N GLY A 159 -6.08 22.06 31.86
CA GLY A 159 -5.37 23.10 32.59
C GLY A 159 -4.03 23.48 31.94
N ALA A 160 -3.29 22.49 31.43
CA ALA A 160 -2.04 22.71 30.70
C ALA A 160 -2.29 23.52 29.42
N LYS A 161 -3.30 23.15 28.62
CA LYS A 161 -3.70 23.87 27.40
C LYS A 161 -4.07 25.33 27.69
N LYS A 162 -4.87 25.58 28.74
CA LYS A 162 -5.25 26.94 29.15
C LYS A 162 -4.05 27.78 29.55
N LYS A 163 -3.10 27.22 30.31
CA LYS A 163 -1.86 27.91 30.69
C LYS A 163 -0.96 28.18 29.49
N PHE A 164 -0.77 27.18 28.64
CA PHE A 164 0.02 27.29 27.42
C PHE A 164 -0.52 28.41 26.51
N LYS A 165 -1.83 28.40 26.23
CA LYS A 165 -2.50 29.43 25.43
C LYS A 165 -2.27 30.84 26.01
N LYS A 166 -2.47 31.02 27.32
CA LYS A 166 -2.20 32.31 27.98
C LYS A 166 -0.76 32.78 27.81
N HIS A 167 0.22 31.89 27.99
CA HIS A 167 1.63 32.27 27.87
C HIS A 167 2.09 32.48 26.43
N PHE A 168 1.43 31.82 25.48
CA PHE A 168 1.67 32.02 24.05
C PHE A 168 1.08 33.35 23.55
N GLU A 169 -0.14 33.70 23.98
CA GLU A 169 -0.84 34.93 23.57
C GLU A 169 -0.36 36.19 24.30
N LEU A 170 0.11 36.08 25.54
CA LEU A 170 0.62 37.21 26.35
C LEU A 170 2.14 37.44 26.19
N GLY A 171 2.80 36.67 25.33
CA GLY A 171 4.24 36.75 25.05
C GLY A 171 4.60 37.58 23.83
N VAL A 172 3.69 38.46 23.39
CA VAL A 172 3.88 39.49 22.36
C VAL A 172 3.91 40.86 23.02
#